data_AF-A0A922LSM7-F1
#
_entry.id   AF-A0A922LSM7-F1
#
_cell.length_a   1.000
_cell.length_b   1.000
_cell.length_c   1.000
_cell.angle_alpha   90.00
_cell.angle_beta   90.00
_cell.angle_gamma   90.00
#
_symmetry.space_group_name_H-M   'P 1'
#
loop_
_entity.id
_entity.type
_entity.pdbx_description
1 polymer ?
#
loop_
_entity_poly.entity_id
_entity_poly.type
_entity_poly.pdbx_seq_one_letter_code
_entity_poly.pdbx_strand_id
1 'polypeptide(L)'
;MLEDDRETNIQKTTDSYYGNITFIAELYLVGCIPIKTMTECLKKLKDSSAPEALTSLIILLNICGSNLEKNSKSVLDQCFKRLEQLKDSKNIETHQIFKVHELVELRSRDWKSANITQPQPQIDTSRRNIDDKLKRNFIQLDTKRKSVQSVNPLTPSSLAVTPQSYDSRKLGPTVANWSQGSGLLRPSEDNHSKRIQQSVHSRESSPRVPVGPQGAWARPLPLGEKVKENDYESMLEETKGPARSIVDTVSMPGDDCHCTIVKCEPEKRSALLHNVFEILMDCNSKKRNEVGRFCVDMLHKGILTENNIITSCENFFKLCDSDWLSDYPQGWLYVAEILHHLVRGESDYMTTLLRSVESIRSDDRAAELVADCIKLSKASTSVEQLVKKIQACGFMWDKLGVTGSKTWDFAYQRSIEFTIIGVHSFESGKLNELNELTTKPSSPDKISSYFNTLSQRNLSKWFMQSIMPILLKSPDQSKTKIDSFVMSLGILVDHKPDRELHILSGFQDPSSNQVFVGSWLTSLVEKKVISADALSQWKKSDNDGSVAKILSGIPELRNL
;
A
#
# COMPACT_ATOMS: atom_id res chain seq x y z
N MET A 1 2.98 26.34 -8.71
CA MET A 1 1.71 25.60 -8.53
C MET A 1 0.77 25.63 -9.73
N LEU A 2 1.07 26.34 -10.84
CA LEU A 2 0.26 26.30 -12.07
C LEU A 2 0.97 25.59 -13.24
N GLU A 3 2.31 25.59 -13.28
CA GLU A 3 3.10 24.80 -14.24
C GLU A 3 2.90 23.28 -14.03
N ASP A 4 2.98 22.81 -12.78
CA ASP A 4 2.87 21.37 -12.45
C ASP A 4 1.52 20.77 -12.87
N ASP A 5 0.43 21.54 -12.71
CA ASP A 5 -0.92 21.11 -13.12
C ASP A 5 -1.05 21.05 -14.65
N ARG A 6 -0.28 21.86 -15.39
CA ARG A 6 -0.29 21.85 -16.85
C ARG A 6 0.55 20.69 -17.40
N GLU A 7 1.72 20.45 -16.84
CA GLU A 7 2.59 19.32 -17.23
C GLU A 7 1.97 17.97 -16.88
N THR A 8 1.33 17.85 -15.70
CA THR A 8 0.63 16.62 -15.31
C THR A 8 -0.60 16.34 -16.17
N ASN A 9 -1.31 17.37 -16.64
CA ASN A 9 -2.44 17.18 -17.55
C ASN A 9 -1.95 16.79 -18.95
N ILE A 10 -0.86 17.41 -19.44
CA ILE A 10 -0.23 17.02 -20.71
C ILE A 10 0.22 15.56 -20.65
N GLN A 11 0.89 15.13 -19.56
CA GLN A 11 1.32 13.74 -19.39
C GLN A 11 0.14 12.75 -19.33
N LYS A 12 -0.94 13.09 -18.63
CA LYS A 12 -2.16 12.25 -18.61
C LYS A 12 -2.79 12.13 -19.99
N THR A 13 -2.78 13.20 -20.79
CA THR A 13 -3.32 13.17 -22.15
C THR A 13 -2.46 12.35 -23.11
N THR A 14 -1.13 12.40 -22.98
CA THR A 14 -0.21 11.59 -23.80
C THR A 14 -0.26 10.11 -23.41
N ASP A 15 -0.33 9.79 -22.12
CA ASP A 15 -0.47 8.41 -21.64
C ASP A 15 -1.80 7.79 -22.10
N SER A 16 -2.89 8.56 -22.04
CA SER A 16 -4.20 8.15 -22.58
C SER A 16 -4.17 7.93 -24.09
N TYR A 17 -3.45 8.79 -24.83
CA TYR A 17 -3.28 8.66 -26.28
C TYR A 17 -2.56 7.35 -26.65
N TYR A 18 -1.42 7.03 -26.01
CA TYR A 18 -0.70 5.78 -26.27
C TYR A 18 -1.47 4.53 -25.78
N GLY A 19 -2.24 4.66 -24.70
CA GLY A 19 -3.18 3.63 -24.25
C GLY A 19 -4.24 3.32 -25.32
N ASN A 20 -4.82 4.34 -25.96
CA ASN A 20 -5.78 4.16 -27.04
C ASN A 20 -5.15 3.50 -28.28
N ILE A 21 -3.91 3.83 -28.62
CA ILE A 21 -3.17 3.18 -29.73
C ILE A 21 -2.94 1.69 -29.43
N THR A 22 -2.55 1.37 -28.19
CA THR A 22 -2.36 -0.01 -27.72
C THR A 22 -3.67 -0.80 -27.81
N PHE A 23 -4.78 -0.20 -27.34
CA PHE A 23 -6.10 -0.82 -27.41
C PHE A 23 -6.55 -1.09 -28.84
N ILE A 24 -6.33 -0.16 -29.77
CA ILE A 24 -6.63 -0.34 -31.20
C ILE A 24 -5.80 -1.50 -31.79
N ALA A 25 -4.53 -1.64 -31.39
CA ALA A 25 -3.67 -2.73 -31.81
C ALA A 25 -4.21 -4.10 -31.33
N GLU A 26 -4.64 -4.18 -30.07
CA GLU A 26 -5.23 -5.40 -29.52
C GLU A 26 -6.58 -5.76 -30.16
N LEU A 27 -7.45 -4.78 -30.40
CA LEU A 27 -8.72 -5.00 -31.10
C LEU A 27 -8.54 -5.57 -32.51
N TYR A 28 -7.43 -5.24 -33.18
CA TYR A 28 -7.08 -5.86 -34.46
C TYR A 28 -6.67 -7.32 -34.30
N LEU A 29 -5.90 -7.67 -33.27
CA LEU A 29 -5.52 -9.07 -32.99
C LEU A 29 -6.74 -9.95 -32.69
N VAL A 30 -7.76 -9.39 -32.03
CA VAL A 30 -9.04 -10.07 -31.74
C VAL A 30 -9.95 -10.15 -32.99
N GLY A 31 -9.58 -9.48 -34.10
CA GLY A 31 -10.33 -9.51 -35.36
C GLY A 31 -11.51 -8.54 -35.43
N CYS A 32 -11.66 -7.65 -34.43
CA CYS A 32 -12.71 -6.63 -34.39
C CYS A 32 -12.44 -5.48 -35.36
N ILE A 33 -11.18 -5.26 -35.74
CA ILE A 33 -10.77 -4.24 -36.71
C ILE A 33 -10.34 -4.92 -38.01
N PRO A 34 -10.94 -4.57 -39.17
CA PRO A 34 -10.53 -5.10 -40.46
C PRO A 34 -9.10 -4.70 -40.81
N ILE A 35 -8.38 -5.61 -41.47
CA ILE A 35 -6.99 -5.36 -41.91
C ILE A 35 -6.83 -4.11 -42.78
N LYS A 36 -7.82 -3.81 -43.63
CA LYS A 36 -7.80 -2.61 -44.48
C LYS A 36 -7.71 -1.33 -43.63
N THR A 37 -8.49 -1.24 -42.56
CA THR A 37 -8.48 -0.12 -41.61
C THR A 37 -7.14 0.00 -40.89
N MET A 38 -6.56 -1.14 -40.48
CA MET A 38 -5.24 -1.16 -39.83
C MET A 38 -4.11 -0.74 -40.77
N THR A 39 -4.11 -1.21 -42.02
CA THR A 39 -3.11 -0.82 -43.02
C THR A 39 -3.23 0.65 -43.43
N GLU A 40 -4.43 1.23 -43.40
CA GLU A 40 -4.64 2.66 -43.63
C GLU A 40 -4.15 3.50 -42.45
N CYS A 41 -4.35 3.05 -41.22
CA CYS A 41 -3.79 3.66 -40.01
C CYS A 41 -2.26 3.71 -40.06
N LEU A 42 -1.62 2.58 -40.41
CA LEU A 42 -0.17 2.49 -40.59
C LEU A 42 0.36 3.44 -41.67
N LYS A 43 -0.33 3.57 -42.81
CA LYS A 43 0.06 4.53 -43.85
C LYS A 43 -0.03 5.98 -43.35
N LYS A 44 -1.13 6.33 -42.66
CA LYS A 44 -1.32 7.67 -42.07
C LYS A 44 -0.26 7.98 -40.99
N LEU A 45 0.12 7.00 -40.18
CA LEU A 45 1.17 7.15 -39.17
C LEU A 45 2.57 7.28 -39.80
N LYS A 46 2.86 6.52 -40.85
CA LYS A 46 4.12 6.58 -41.60
C LYS A 46 4.34 7.94 -42.29
N ASP A 47 3.27 8.51 -42.84
CA ASP A 47 3.30 9.78 -43.60
C ASP A 47 3.17 11.01 -42.68
N SER A 48 2.90 10.81 -41.38
CA SER A 48 2.80 11.89 -40.39
C SER A 48 4.18 12.39 -39.95
N SER A 49 4.31 13.71 -39.80
CA SER A 49 5.51 14.37 -39.27
C SER A 49 5.37 14.77 -37.78
N ALA A 50 4.32 14.31 -37.10
CA ALA A 50 4.11 14.62 -35.69
C ALA A 50 5.12 13.87 -34.79
N PRO A 51 5.61 14.49 -33.70
CA PRO A 51 6.61 13.89 -32.82
C PRO A 51 6.12 12.61 -32.13
N GLU A 52 4.81 12.48 -31.89
CA GLU A 52 4.16 11.31 -31.25
C GLU A 52 3.88 10.17 -32.24
N ALA A 53 3.94 10.44 -33.56
CA ALA A 53 3.61 9.45 -34.58
C ALA A 53 4.64 8.31 -34.65
N LEU A 54 5.92 8.61 -34.41
CA LEU A 54 6.99 7.61 -34.37
C LEU A 54 6.79 6.62 -33.22
N THR A 55 6.56 7.13 -32.01
CA THR A 55 6.30 6.30 -30.82
C THR A 55 5.05 5.45 -31.01
N SER A 56 3.98 6.03 -31.57
CA SER A 56 2.73 5.30 -31.86
C SER A 56 2.93 4.19 -32.89
N LEU A 57 3.73 4.44 -33.94
CA LEU A 57 4.08 3.45 -34.95
C LEU A 57 4.88 2.30 -34.35
N ILE A 58 5.84 2.58 -33.46
CA ILE A 58 6.65 1.56 -32.77
C ILE A 58 5.76 0.67 -31.88
N ILE A 59 4.87 1.25 -31.06
CA ILE A 59 3.95 0.50 -30.19
C ILE A 59 3.08 -0.43 -31.03
N LEU A 60 2.48 0.09 -32.10
CA LEU A 60 1.56 -0.67 -32.93
C LEU A 60 2.27 -1.80 -33.70
N LEU A 61 3.51 -1.58 -34.14
CA LEU A 61 4.32 -2.61 -34.79
C LEU A 61 4.82 -3.68 -33.81
N ASN A 62 5.12 -3.33 -32.56
CA ASN A 62 5.48 -4.32 -31.52
C ASN A 62 4.34 -5.30 -31.23
N ILE A 63 3.10 -4.84 -31.23
CA ILE A 63 1.93 -5.66 -30.89
C ILE A 63 1.39 -6.40 -32.12
N CYS A 64 1.20 -5.69 -33.23
CA CYS A 64 0.54 -6.24 -34.43
C CYS A 64 1.50 -6.77 -35.49
N GLY A 65 2.81 -6.54 -35.35
CA GLY A 65 3.79 -6.76 -36.41
C GLY A 65 3.84 -8.21 -36.91
N SER A 66 3.78 -9.19 -36.01
CA SER A 66 3.78 -10.62 -36.37
C SER A 66 2.54 -11.05 -37.17
N ASN A 67 1.38 -10.44 -36.91
CA ASN A 67 0.13 -10.68 -37.61
C ASN A 67 0.10 -9.96 -38.97
N LEU A 68 0.62 -8.72 -39.01
CA LEU A 68 0.75 -7.92 -40.22
C LEU A 68 1.77 -8.51 -41.20
N GLU A 69 2.83 -9.15 -40.72
CA GLU A 69 3.81 -9.87 -41.54
C GLU A 69 3.16 -11.03 -42.31
N LYS A 70 2.09 -11.65 -41.79
CA LYS A 70 1.37 -12.72 -42.50
C LYS A 70 0.38 -12.18 -43.52
N ASN A 71 -0.22 -11.03 -43.23
CA ASN A 71 -1.40 -10.57 -43.95
C ASN A 71 -1.17 -9.33 -44.85
N SER A 72 -0.08 -8.56 -44.66
CA SER A 72 0.19 -7.31 -45.40
C SER A 72 1.68 -6.90 -45.39
N LYS A 73 2.57 -7.80 -45.85
CA LYS A 73 4.03 -7.59 -45.93
C LYS A 73 4.45 -6.29 -46.62
N SER A 74 3.80 -5.94 -47.73
CA SER A 74 4.16 -4.76 -48.53
C SER A 74 3.98 -3.43 -47.81
N VAL A 75 3.04 -3.34 -46.87
CA VAL A 75 2.81 -2.12 -46.06
C VAL A 75 3.82 -2.06 -44.90
N LEU A 76 4.13 -3.23 -44.33
CA LEU A 76 5.12 -3.38 -43.28
C LEU A 76 6.52 -3.00 -43.78
N ASP A 77 6.92 -3.47 -44.96
CA ASP A 77 8.19 -3.09 -45.62
C ASP A 77 8.32 -1.58 -45.82
N GLN A 78 7.23 -0.90 -46.19
CA GLN A 78 7.22 0.55 -46.34
C GLN A 78 7.36 1.28 -45.00
N CYS A 79 6.81 0.73 -43.91
CA CYS A 79 6.95 1.31 -42.57
C CYS A 79 8.39 1.13 -42.05
N PHE A 80 8.98 -0.05 -42.21
CA PHE A 80 10.37 -0.30 -41.81
C PHE A 80 11.38 0.52 -42.62
N LYS A 81 11.17 0.67 -43.94
CA LYS A 81 11.99 1.58 -44.76
C LYS A 81 11.92 3.04 -44.27
N ARG A 82 10.76 3.49 -43.80
CA ARG A 82 10.60 4.83 -43.21
C ARG A 82 11.29 4.96 -41.85
N LEU A 83 11.19 3.93 -41.01
CA LEU A 83 11.87 3.87 -39.71
C LEU A 83 13.40 3.90 -39.87
N GLU A 84 13.93 3.21 -40.88
CA GLU A 84 15.35 3.27 -41.24
C GLU A 84 15.76 4.65 -41.77
N GLN A 85 14.95 5.29 -42.60
CA GLN A 85 15.20 6.68 -43.04
C GLN A 85 15.16 7.70 -41.89
N LEU A 86 14.38 7.43 -40.84
CA LEU A 86 14.33 8.27 -39.64
C LEU A 86 15.59 8.14 -38.78
N LYS A 87 16.24 6.97 -38.79
CA LYS A 87 17.51 6.71 -38.10
C LYS A 87 18.64 7.64 -38.54
N ASP A 88 18.65 8.03 -39.81
CA ASP A 88 19.70 8.88 -40.41
C ASP A 88 19.41 10.38 -40.24
N SER A 89 18.24 10.75 -39.74
CA SER A 89 17.84 12.15 -39.53
C SER A 89 18.26 12.65 -38.14
N LYS A 90 18.99 13.77 -38.06
CA LYS A 90 19.57 14.32 -36.81
C LYS A 90 18.57 14.91 -35.80
N ASN A 91 17.26 14.72 -35.97
CA ASN A 91 16.22 15.45 -35.25
C ASN A 91 15.33 14.55 -34.36
N ILE A 92 15.83 13.38 -33.96
CA ILE A 92 15.11 12.37 -33.17
C ILE A 92 15.86 12.11 -31.87
N GLU A 93 15.11 11.94 -30.78
CA GLU A 93 15.68 11.65 -29.47
C GLU A 93 16.36 10.27 -29.43
N THR A 94 17.51 10.18 -28.76
CA THR A 94 18.35 8.97 -28.69
C THR A 94 17.58 7.74 -28.21
N HIS A 95 16.65 7.90 -27.27
CA HIS A 95 15.85 6.81 -26.73
C HIS A 95 14.88 6.19 -27.76
N GLN A 96 14.38 6.98 -28.72
CA GLN A 96 13.51 6.49 -29.78
C GLN A 96 14.31 5.69 -30.83
N ILE A 97 15.55 6.09 -31.09
CA ILE A 97 16.46 5.40 -32.01
C ILE A 97 16.77 3.98 -31.51
N PHE A 98 16.99 3.80 -30.20
CA PHE A 98 17.17 2.48 -29.60
C PHE A 98 15.93 1.59 -29.75
N LYS A 99 14.73 2.13 -29.52
CA LYS A 99 13.47 1.39 -29.71
C LYS A 99 13.25 0.98 -31.17
N VAL A 100 13.65 1.81 -32.13
CA VAL A 100 13.64 1.46 -33.55
C VAL A 100 14.63 0.33 -33.84
N HIS A 101 15.83 0.36 -33.26
CA HIS A 101 16.82 -0.71 -33.43
C HIS A 101 16.31 -2.06 -32.90
N GLU A 102 15.71 -2.06 -31.71
CA GLU A 102 15.12 -3.25 -31.10
C GLU A 102 13.98 -3.82 -31.96
N LEU A 103 13.12 -2.96 -32.51
CA LEU A 103 12.02 -3.38 -33.39
C LEU A 103 12.52 -3.96 -34.73
N VAL A 104 13.58 -3.39 -35.32
CA VAL A 104 14.23 -3.92 -36.54
C VAL A 104 14.87 -5.28 -36.26
N GLU A 105 15.53 -5.41 -35.11
CA GLU A 105 16.14 -6.66 -34.67
C GLU A 105 15.07 -7.74 -34.40
N LEU A 106 13.96 -7.38 -33.76
CA LEU A 106 12.81 -8.27 -33.55
C LEU A 106 12.24 -8.79 -34.86
N ARG A 107 12.15 -7.94 -35.89
CA ARG A 107 11.72 -8.35 -37.23
C ARG A 107 12.73 -9.28 -37.90
N SER A 108 14.02 -9.03 -37.76
CA SER A 108 15.09 -9.89 -38.32
C SER A 108 15.11 -11.30 -37.72
N ARG A 109 14.52 -11.46 -36.52
CA ARG A 109 14.38 -12.73 -35.79
C ARG A 109 13.02 -13.42 -36.03
N ASP A 110 12.33 -13.09 -37.13
CA ASP A 110 10.99 -13.59 -37.45
C ASP A 110 9.97 -13.35 -36.32
N TRP A 111 10.03 -12.19 -35.67
CA TRP A 111 9.13 -11.80 -34.58
C TRP A 111 9.19 -12.72 -33.35
N LYS A 112 10.35 -13.32 -33.09
CA LYS A 112 10.62 -14.11 -31.88
C LYS A 112 11.43 -13.28 -30.88
N SER A 113 10.93 -13.18 -29.65
CA SER A 113 11.64 -12.56 -28.53
C SER A 113 12.97 -13.28 -28.29
N ALA A 114 14.08 -12.56 -28.11
CA ALA A 114 15.33 -13.20 -27.76
C ALA A 114 15.28 -13.74 -26.33
N ASN A 115 15.61 -15.03 -26.18
CA ASN A 115 15.95 -15.61 -24.89
C ASN A 115 17.21 -14.92 -24.36
N ILE A 116 17.04 -14.04 -23.38
CA ILE A 116 18.13 -13.62 -22.51
C ILE A 116 18.38 -14.79 -21.55
N THR A 117 19.41 -15.58 -21.81
CA THR A 117 19.92 -16.53 -20.82
C THR A 117 21.44 -16.68 -20.96
N GLN A 118 22.13 -16.45 -19.86
CA GLN A 118 23.42 -17.06 -19.51
C GLN A 118 23.41 -17.33 -17.99
N PRO A 119 24.07 -18.38 -17.46
CA PRO A 119 23.76 -19.80 -17.71
C PRO A 119 23.64 -20.64 -16.41
N GLN A 120 22.83 -21.70 -16.41
CA GLN A 120 23.00 -22.84 -15.49
C GLN A 120 22.84 -24.19 -16.20
N PRO A 121 23.57 -25.24 -15.76
CA PRO A 121 23.67 -26.51 -16.45
C PRO A 121 22.43 -27.40 -16.26
N GLN A 122 22.08 -28.10 -17.34
CA GLN A 122 20.96 -29.02 -17.49
C GLN A 122 21.05 -30.24 -16.57
N ILE A 123 19.90 -30.77 -16.15
CA ILE A 123 19.51 -32.18 -16.36
C ILE A 123 17.99 -32.24 -16.62
N ASP A 124 17.66 -33.17 -17.51
CA ASP A 124 16.49 -33.38 -18.36
C ASP A 124 15.31 -34.09 -17.65
N THR A 125 14.06 -33.77 -18.01
CA THR A 125 13.15 -34.72 -18.70
C THR A 125 11.71 -34.19 -18.93
N SER A 126 11.37 -34.07 -20.23
CA SER A 126 10.10 -34.39 -20.89
C SER A 126 8.80 -33.61 -20.60
N ARG A 127 8.46 -32.67 -21.49
CA ARG A 127 7.07 -32.45 -21.94
C ARG A 127 6.95 -32.72 -23.44
N ARG A 128 6.12 -33.71 -23.78
CA ARG A 128 5.69 -34.04 -25.14
C ARG A 128 4.58 -33.07 -25.58
N ASN A 129 4.71 -32.60 -26.83
CA ASN A 129 3.70 -31.91 -27.64
C ASN A 129 2.37 -32.66 -27.72
N ILE A 130 1.25 -31.93 -27.70
CA ILE A 130 0.03 -32.26 -28.45
C ILE A 130 -0.58 -30.96 -28.99
N ASP A 131 -0.60 -30.86 -30.32
CA ASP A 131 -1.16 -29.80 -31.16
C ASP A 131 -2.70 -29.77 -31.23
N ASP A 132 -3.19 -28.62 -31.69
CA ASP A 132 -4.32 -28.41 -32.60
C ASP A 132 -5.58 -29.27 -32.48
N LYS A 133 -6.63 -28.68 -31.91
CA LYS A 133 -8.02 -28.72 -32.42
C LYS A 133 -8.92 -27.87 -31.53
N LEU A 134 -9.41 -26.75 -32.07
CA LEU A 134 -10.77 -26.22 -31.82
C LEU A 134 -11.02 -25.05 -32.80
N LYS A 135 -11.30 -25.42 -34.06
CA LYS A 135 -11.99 -24.56 -35.02
C LYS A 135 -13.46 -24.98 -35.10
N ARG A 136 -14.32 -23.95 -35.05
CA ARG A 136 -15.75 -23.89 -35.43
C ARG A 136 -16.77 -24.34 -34.39
N ASN A 137 -17.59 -23.39 -33.95
CA ASN A 137 -18.98 -23.27 -34.41
C ASN A 137 -19.44 -21.80 -34.34
N PHE A 138 -19.74 -21.24 -35.50
CA PHE A 138 -20.40 -19.95 -35.71
C PHE A 138 -21.88 -20.22 -35.99
N ILE A 139 -22.78 -19.49 -35.34
CA ILE A 139 -24.19 -19.40 -35.75
C ILE A 139 -24.29 -18.32 -36.83
N GLN A 140 -24.88 -18.73 -37.95
CA GLN A 140 -25.22 -17.95 -39.12
C GLN A 140 -26.47 -17.11 -38.83
N LEU A 141 -26.47 -15.83 -39.20
CA LEU A 141 -27.70 -15.02 -39.27
C LEU A 141 -27.68 -14.17 -40.53
N ASP A 142 -28.74 -14.36 -41.30
CA ASP A 142 -28.94 -13.93 -42.68
C ASP A 142 -29.09 -12.42 -42.86
N THR A 143 -28.59 -12.01 -44.01
CA THR A 143 -28.72 -10.72 -44.68
C THR A 143 -30.17 -10.25 -44.88
N LYS A 144 -30.45 -8.99 -44.51
CA LYS A 144 -31.37 -8.14 -45.28
C LYS A 144 -30.89 -6.68 -45.29
N ARG A 145 -30.50 -6.22 -46.47
CA ARG A 145 -30.02 -4.87 -46.81
C ARG A 145 -31.07 -3.79 -46.50
N LYS A 146 -30.59 -2.62 -46.03
CA LYS A 146 -31.05 -1.28 -46.44
C LYS A 146 -29.87 -0.33 -46.56
N SER A 147 -30.04 0.66 -47.43
CA SER A 147 -29.05 1.41 -48.19
C SER A 147 -28.29 2.52 -47.46
N VAL A 148 -27.07 2.73 -47.95
CA VAL A 148 -26.14 3.86 -47.87
C VAL A 148 -26.74 5.22 -47.47
N GLN A 149 -26.23 5.79 -46.38
CA GLN A 149 -26.04 7.24 -46.20
C GLN A 149 -24.60 7.51 -45.78
N SER A 150 -24.05 8.61 -46.30
CA SER A 150 -22.64 8.94 -46.48
C SER A 150 -21.76 8.86 -45.22
N VAL A 151 -20.64 8.14 -45.33
CA VAL A 151 -19.58 8.09 -44.33
C VAL A 151 -18.67 9.30 -44.54
N ASN A 152 -18.56 10.18 -43.54
CA ASN A 152 -17.48 11.17 -43.53
C ASN A 152 -16.14 10.45 -43.32
N PRO A 153 -15.09 10.77 -44.10
CA PRO A 153 -13.78 10.15 -43.93
C PRO A 153 -13.18 10.52 -42.57
N LEU A 154 -12.75 9.50 -41.82
CA LEU A 154 -12.01 9.66 -40.55
C LEU A 154 -10.67 10.34 -40.83
N THR A 155 -10.59 11.62 -40.51
CA THR A 155 -9.35 12.41 -40.50
C THR A 155 -8.80 12.50 -39.07
N PRO A 156 -7.49 12.69 -38.89
CA PRO A 156 -6.89 12.78 -37.55
C PRO A 156 -7.46 13.93 -36.69
N SER A 157 -8.10 14.93 -37.31
CA SER A 157 -8.83 15.99 -36.61
C SER A 157 -10.12 15.53 -35.93
N SER A 158 -10.68 14.37 -36.30
CA SER A 158 -11.85 13.76 -35.64
C SER A 158 -11.52 13.06 -34.31
N LEU A 159 -10.23 12.93 -33.99
CA LEU A 159 -9.73 12.37 -32.73
C LEU A 159 -9.36 13.45 -31.70
N ALA A 160 -9.48 14.73 -32.04
CA ALA A 160 -9.28 15.82 -31.10
C ALA A 160 -10.53 16.01 -30.23
N VAL A 161 -10.34 16.15 -28.91
CA VAL A 161 -11.42 16.47 -27.96
C VAL A 161 -11.95 17.87 -28.27
N THR A 162 -13.14 17.97 -28.86
CA THR A 162 -13.87 19.25 -28.90
C THR A 162 -14.60 19.44 -27.57
N PRO A 163 -14.59 20.65 -26.97
CA PRO A 163 -15.34 20.91 -25.75
C PRO A 163 -16.84 20.86 -26.05
N GLN A 164 -17.50 19.79 -25.58
CA GLN A 164 -18.96 19.68 -25.66
C GLN A 164 -19.66 20.54 -24.61
N SER A 165 -20.86 21.04 -24.94
CA SER A 165 -21.64 21.89 -24.05
C SER A 165 -22.20 21.10 -22.85
N TYR A 166 -22.50 21.84 -21.78
CA TYR A 166 -22.80 21.33 -20.44
C TYR A 166 -24.03 20.41 -20.34
N ASP A 167 -24.88 20.34 -21.38
CA ASP A 167 -26.16 19.60 -21.37
C ASP A 167 -26.06 18.12 -21.80
N SER A 168 -24.91 17.64 -22.27
CA SER A 168 -24.75 16.23 -22.70
C SER A 168 -24.31 15.27 -21.58
N ARG A 169 -24.21 15.75 -20.33
CA ARG A 169 -23.84 14.93 -19.15
C ARG A 169 -25.05 14.39 -18.39
N LYS A 170 -25.91 13.62 -19.06
CA LYS A 170 -26.89 12.76 -18.39
C LYS A 170 -26.95 11.39 -19.06
N LEU A 171 -26.15 10.46 -18.55
CA LEU A 171 -26.41 9.02 -18.66
C LEU A 171 -26.63 8.49 -17.24
N GLY A 172 -27.89 8.51 -16.81
CA GLY A 172 -28.38 7.66 -15.72
C GLY A 172 -29.18 6.49 -16.32
N PRO A 173 -29.39 5.39 -15.59
CA PRO A 173 -30.18 4.28 -16.11
C PRO A 173 -31.67 4.64 -16.12
N THR A 174 -32.25 4.81 -17.31
CA THR A 174 -33.70 4.83 -17.49
C THR A 174 -34.23 3.40 -17.47
N VAL A 175 -34.70 2.99 -16.30
CA VAL A 175 -35.61 1.85 -16.11
C VAL A 175 -36.90 2.08 -16.88
N ALA A 176 -37.17 1.29 -17.92
CA ALA A 176 -38.50 0.77 -18.29
C ALA A 176 -38.42 -0.09 -19.57
N ASN A 177 -39.14 -1.21 -19.54
CA ASN A 177 -39.54 -2.08 -20.68
C ASN A 177 -38.56 -3.15 -21.16
N TRP A 178 -38.42 -4.21 -20.35
CA TRP A 178 -38.32 -5.58 -20.88
C TRP A 178 -39.34 -6.46 -20.15
N SER A 179 -40.56 -6.49 -20.68
CA SER A 179 -41.55 -7.52 -20.41
C SER A 179 -42.00 -8.10 -21.76
N GLN A 180 -41.45 -9.26 -22.12
CA GLN A 180 -42.10 -10.23 -23.01
C GLN A 180 -41.30 -11.54 -23.00
N GLY A 181 -42.00 -12.63 -22.67
CA GLY A 181 -41.45 -13.96 -22.54
C GLY A 181 -41.31 -14.71 -23.86
N SER A 182 -40.53 -15.79 -23.80
CA SER A 182 -40.60 -16.91 -24.75
C SER A 182 -41.21 -18.10 -24.02
N GLY A 183 -42.28 -18.65 -24.60
CA GLY A 183 -43.16 -19.61 -23.97
C GLY A 183 -42.79 -21.09 -24.12
N LEU A 184 -43.63 -21.88 -23.44
CA LEU A 184 -44.02 -23.28 -23.64
C LEU A 184 -42.93 -24.36 -23.66
N LEU A 185 -42.92 -25.18 -22.60
CA LEU A 185 -43.33 -26.59 -22.67
C LEU A 185 -43.97 -26.99 -21.33
N ARG A 186 -45.25 -27.40 -21.36
CA ARG A 186 -45.95 -28.16 -20.30
C ARG A 186 -46.05 -29.61 -20.80
N PRO A 187 -46.03 -30.62 -19.90
CA PRO A 187 -47.27 -31.17 -19.35
C PRO A 187 -47.12 -31.50 -17.86
N SER A 188 -48.11 -31.82 -17.04
CA SER A 188 -49.57 -31.73 -17.00
C SER A 188 -49.87 -31.80 -15.50
N GLU A 189 -50.77 -30.96 -15.00
CA GLU A 189 -51.27 -31.07 -13.62
C GLU A 189 -52.24 -32.25 -13.54
N ASP A 190 -52.26 -32.94 -12.40
CA ASP A 190 -53.53 -33.37 -11.84
C ASP A 190 -53.50 -33.34 -10.30
N ASN A 191 -54.55 -32.69 -9.81
CA ASN A 191 -54.88 -32.36 -8.42
C ASN A 191 -55.11 -33.59 -7.54
N HIS A 192 -54.77 -33.51 -6.25
CA HIS A 192 -55.81 -33.54 -5.20
C HIS A 192 -55.30 -33.17 -3.79
N SER A 193 -56.09 -32.32 -3.15
CA SER A 193 -56.04 -31.87 -1.77
C SER A 193 -56.22 -33.00 -0.74
N LYS A 194 -55.55 -32.93 0.41
CA LYS A 194 -56.18 -32.91 1.75
C LYS A 194 -55.19 -32.81 2.92
N ARG A 195 -55.70 -32.10 3.93
CA ARG A 195 -55.22 -31.78 5.29
C ARG A 195 -55.30 -32.99 6.23
N ILE A 196 -54.52 -32.96 7.32
CA ILE A 196 -54.66 -33.54 8.70
C ILE A 196 -53.30 -34.14 9.13
N GLN A 197 -52.55 -33.49 10.04
CA GLN A 197 -52.55 -33.58 11.52
C GLN A 197 -51.93 -34.87 12.11
N GLN A 198 -50.90 -34.64 12.94
CA GLN A 198 -50.51 -35.35 14.17
C GLN A 198 -49.71 -36.68 14.16
N SER A 199 -48.53 -36.55 14.79
CA SER A 199 -47.95 -37.31 15.92
C SER A 199 -47.39 -38.74 15.78
N VAL A 200 -46.08 -38.83 16.07
CA VAL A 200 -45.41 -39.67 17.11
C VAL A 200 -45.90 -41.12 17.34
N HIS A 201 -45.10 -42.12 16.91
CA HIS A 201 -44.41 -43.11 17.78
C HIS A 201 -43.86 -44.33 17.00
N SER A 202 -42.57 -44.61 17.26
CA SER A 202 -41.87 -45.91 17.41
C SER A 202 -42.48 -47.23 16.91
N ARG A 203 -41.69 -48.04 16.17
CA ARG A 203 -41.10 -49.32 16.65
C ARG A 203 -40.33 -50.09 15.55
N GLU A 204 -39.13 -50.52 15.94
CA GLU A 204 -38.39 -51.77 15.62
C GLU A 204 -38.86 -52.68 14.47
N SER A 205 -37.91 -53.10 13.61
CA SER A 205 -37.66 -54.51 13.25
C SER A 205 -36.39 -54.67 12.40
N SER A 206 -35.34 -55.26 12.98
CA SER A 206 -34.24 -55.93 12.25
C SER A 206 -34.66 -57.31 11.77
N PRO A 207 -33.87 -57.93 10.87
CA PRO A 207 -33.33 -59.24 11.23
C PRO A 207 -31.81 -59.40 11.01
N ARG A 208 -31.28 -60.34 11.80
CA ARG A 208 -29.90 -60.78 12.01
C ARG A 208 -29.28 -61.56 10.83
N VAL A 209 -28.05 -61.16 10.45
CA VAL A 209 -26.73 -61.86 10.30
C VAL A 209 -26.66 -63.33 9.79
N PRO A 210 -25.54 -63.75 9.12
CA PRO A 210 -24.43 -64.35 9.89
C PRO A 210 -23.00 -63.90 9.48
N VAL A 211 -22.10 -63.96 10.47
CA VAL A 211 -20.67 -63.64 10.44
C VAL A 211 -19.84 -64.90 10.12
N GLY A 212 -18.73 -64.72 9.40
CA GLY A 212 -17.61 -65.68 9.25
C GLY A 212 -16.39 -65.02 8.58
N PRO A 213 -15.15 -65.46 8.82
CA PRO A 213 -14.12 -64.60 9.43
C PRO A 213 -12.83 -64.36 8.60
N GLN A 214 -11.94 -63.52 9.16
CA GLN A 214 -10.53 -63.25 8.80
C GLN A 214 -10.36 -62.21 7.67
N GLY A 215 -9.54 -61.15 7.75
CA GLY A 215 -8.33 -60.85 8.52
C GLY A 215 -7.40 -60.07 7.55
N ALA A 216 -6.63 -59.10 8.06
CA ALA A 216 -5.75 -58.16 7.35
C ALA A 216 -6.40 -56.85 6.84
N TRP A 217 -5.64 -55.75 6.93
CA TRP A 217 -6.00 -54.34 6.69
C TRP A 217 -6.59 -53.56 7.88
N ALA A 218 -5.92 -53.61 9.03
CA ALA A 218 -5.93 -52.46 9.93
C ALA A 218 -5.20 -51.30 9.24
N ARG A 219 -5.90 -50.19 8.96
CA ARG A 219 -5.25 -48.93 8.56
C ARG A 219 -4.41 -48.43 9.75
N PRO A 220 -3.14 -48.05 9.55
CA PRO A 220 -2.42 -47.32 10.59
C PRO A 220 -3.05 -45.94 10.75
N LEU A 221 -3.19 -45.51 12.01
CA LEU A 221 -3.48 -44.12 12.37
C LEU A 221 -2.41 -43.19 11.77
N PRO A 222 -2.75 -42.00 11.24
CA PRO A 222 -1.74 -41.08 10.74
C PRO A 222 -0.96 -40.49 11.92
N LEU A 223 0.30 -40.92 12.05
CA LEU A 223 1.34 -40.21 12.78
C LEU A 223 1.70 -38.96 11.97
N GLY A 224 1.41 -37.80 12.56
CA GLY A 224 2.03 -36.50 12.27
C GLY A 224 2.26 -36.15 10.79
N GLU A 225 1.26 -35.55 10.15
CA GLU A 225 1.47 -34.82 8.90
C GLU A 225 2.37 -33.60 9.16
N LYS A 226 3.65 -33.73 8.80
CA LYS A 226 4.44 -32.58 8.38
C LYS A 226 3.83 -32.11 7.05
N VAL A 227 3.19 -30.94 7.06
CA VAL A 227 2.72 -30.25 5.86
C VAL A 227 3.88 -30.18 4.86
N LYS A 228 3.70 -30.80 3.70
CA LYS A 228 4.70 -30.86 2.65
C LYS A 228 4.69 -29.53 1.90
N GLU A 229 5.86 -28.93 1.78
CA GLU A 229 6.16 -27.65 1.08
C GLU A 229 5.55 -27.55 -0.33
N ASN A 230 5.33 -28.69 -1.01
CA ASN A 230 4.67 -28.78 -2.32
C ASN A 230 3.18 -28.38 -2.35
N ASP A 231 2.49 -28.36 -1.21
CA ASP A 231 1.05 -28.07 -1.15
C ASP A 231 0.78 -26.56 -1.10
N TYR A 232 1.63 -25.82 -0.37
CA TYR A 232 1.48 -24.37 -0.20
C TYR A 232 1.67 -23.59 -1.51
N GLU A 233 2.63 -24.00 -2.34
CA GLU A 233 2.88 -23.39 -3.65
C GLU A 233 1.68 -23.55 -4.59
N SER A 234 1.03 -24.72 -4.59
CA SER A 234 -0.18 -24.96 -5.38
C SER A 234 -1.33 -24.05 -4.91
N MET A 235 -1.48 -23.89 -3.60
CA MET A 235 -2.47 -22.97 -3.01
C MET A 235 -2.17 -21.51 -3.34
N LEU A 236 -0.88 -21.14 -3.45
CA LEU A 236 -0.45 -19.82 -3.84
C LEU A 236 -0.85 -19.51 -5.29
N GLU A 237 -0.62 -20.42 -6.22
CA GLU A 237 -1.02 -20.23 -7.63
C GLU A 237 -2.54 -20.09 -7.80
N GLU A 238 -3.33 -20.91 -7.09
CA GLU A 238 -4.81 -20.84 -7.15
C GLU A 238 -5.37 -19.53 -6.57
N THR A 239 -4.69 -18.93 -5.60
CA THR A 239 -5.18 -17.75 -4.88
C THR A 239 -4.74 -16.41 -5.49
N LYS A 240 -3.88 -16.39 -6.52
CA LYS A 240 -3.44 -15.17 -7.21
C LYS A 240 -4.58 -14.35 -7.81
N GLY A 241 -5.51 -15.01 -8.51
CA GLY A 241 -6.68 -14.36 -9.10
C GLY A 241 -7.60 -13.71 -8.05
N PRO A 242 -8.03 -14.48 -7.03
CA PRO A 242 -8.77 -13.93 -5.89
C PRO A 242 -8.05 -12.80 -5.14
N ALA A 243 -6.73 -12.87 -4.96
CA ALA A 243 -5.95 -11.83 -4.29
C ALA A 243 -5.99 -10.50 -5.07
N ARG A 244 -5.78 -10.54 -6.40
CA ARG A 244 -5.91 -9.34 -7.26
C ARG A 244 -7.30 -8.73 -7.16
N SER A 245 -8.33 -9.57 -7.19
CA SER A 245 -9.71 -9.12 -7.03
C SER A 245 -9.93 -8.39 -5.71
N ILE A 246 -9.40 -8.90 -4.59
CA ILE A 246 -9.51 -8.22 -3.28
C ILE A 246 -8.81 -6.86 -3.31
N VAL A 247 -7.57 -6.81 -3.79
CA VAL A 247 -6.78 -5.58 -3.82
C VAL A 247 -7.45 -4.52 -4.70
N ASP A 248 -8.04 -4.88 -5.84
CA ASP A 248 -8.71 -3.92 -6.73
C ASP A 248 -10.10 -3.48 -6.25
N THR A 249 -10.82 -4.34 -5.55
CA THR A 249 -12.17 -4.04 -5.07
C THR A 249 -12.19 -3.32 -3.72
N VAL A 250 -11.13 -3.39 -2.91
CA VAL A 250 -11.07 -2.76 -1.57
C VAL A 250 -11.32 -1.25 -1.58
N SER A 251 -10.95 -0.58 -2.67
CA SER A 251 -11.12 0.88 -2.85
C SER A 251 -12.53 1.25 -3.34
N MET A 252 -13.35 0.26 -3.70
CA MET A 252 -14.71 0.47 -4.19
C MET A 252 -15.72 0.23 -3.06
N PRO A 253 -16.74 1.10 -2.90
CA PRO A 253 -17.79 0.87 -1.90
C PRO A 253 -18.67 -0.32 -2.32
N GLY A 254 -18.40 -1.50 -1.74
CA GLY A 254 -19.19 -2.72 -1.91
C GLY A 254 -18.66 -3.90 -1.07
N ASP A 255 -19.54 -4.84 -0.71
CA ASP A 255 -19.21 -6.05 0.07
C ASP A 255 -18.59 -7.19 -0.79
N ASP A 256 -18.18 -6.88 -2.02
CA ASP A 256 -17.68 -7.89 -2.97
C ASP A 256 -16.36 -8.53 -2.50
N CYS A 257 -15.48 -7.74 -1.87
CA CYS A 257 -14.22 -8.22 -1.30
C CYS A 257 -14.43 -9.22 -0.14
N HIS A 258 -15.48 -9.01 0.67
CA HIS A 258 -15.87 -9.91 1.75
C HIS A 258 -16.34 -11.27 1.19
N CYS A 259 -17.10 -11.25 0.08
CA CYS A 259 -17.57 -12.47 -0.57
C CYS A 259 -16.40 -13.33 -1.10
N THR A 260 -15.32 -12.72 -1.59
CA THR A 260 -14.15 -13.43 -2.12
C THR A 260 -13.42 -14.22 -1.02
N ILE A 261 -13.24 -13.64 0.17
CA ILE A 261 -12.60 -14.34 1.30
C ILE A 261 -13.51 -15.45 1.85
N VAL A 262 -14.81 -15.19 1.96
CA VAL A 262 -15.78 -16.18 2.46
C VAL A 262 -15.85 -17.40 1.53
N LYS A 263 -15.79 -17.19 0.21
CA LYS A 263 -15.77 -18.27 -0.79
C LYS A 263 -14.45 -19.04 -0.81
N CYS A 264 -13.38 -18.49 -0.26
CA CYS A 264 -12.09 -19.15 -0.16
C CYS A 264 -12.11 -20.18 0.99
N GLU A 265 -11.62 -21.39 0.70
CA GLU A 265 -11.47 -22.45 1.69
C GLU A 265 -10.57 -21.97 2.85
N PRO A 266 -10.91 -22.25 4.12
CA PRO A 266 -10.17 -21.76 5.27
C PRO A 266 -8.66 -22.05 5.24
N GLU A 267 -8.28 -23.20 4.69
CA GLU A 267 -6.89 -23.64 4.54
C GLU A 267 -6.13 -22.75 3.55
N LYS A 268 -6.79 -22.26 2.50
CA LYS A 268 -6.20 -21.40 1.44
C LYS A 268 -6.10 -19.93 1.83
N ARG A 269 -6.73 -19.51 2.93
CA ARG A 269 -6.76 -18.09 3.35
C ARG A 269 -5.37 -17.52 3.67
N SER A 270 -4.44 -18.34 4.17
CA SER A 270 -3.06 -17.91 4.41
C SER A 270 -2.29 -17.65 3.10
N ALA A 271 -2.43 -18.53 2.10
CA ALA A 271 -1.82 -18.34 0.79
C ALA A 271 -2.44 -17.14 0.05
N LEU A 272 -3.76 -16.94 0.20
CA LEU A 272 -4.44 -15.75 -0.30
C LEU A 272 -3.85 -14.45 0.27
N LEU A 273 -3.67 -14.38 1.60
CA LEU A 273 -3.07 -13.22 2.25
C LEU A 273 -1.61 -12.99 1.85
N HIS A 274 -0.86 -14.06 1.62
CA HIS A 274 0.51 -13.96 1.09
C HIS A 274 0.50 -13.25 -0.28
N ASN A 275 -0.31 -13.73 -1.23
CA ASN A 275 -0.43 -13.09 -2.54
C ASN A 275 -0.91 -11.63 -2.44
N VAL A 276 -1.78 -11.33 -1.47
CA VAL A 276 -2.20 -9.94 -1.20
C VAL A 276 -1.01 -9.09 -0.77
N PHE A 277 -0.14 -9.57 0.13
CA PHE A 277 1.07 -8.84 0.52
C PHE A 277 2.00 -8.59 -0.67
N GLU A 278 2.21 -9.60 -1.52
CA GLU A 278 3.04 -9.50 -2.71
C GLU A 278 2.54 -8.40 -3.67
N ILE A 279 1.24 -8.41 -4.01
CA ILE A 279 0.63 -7.40 -4.90
C ILE A 279 0.71 -6.00 -4.27
N LEU A 280 0.64 -5.89 -2.95
CA LEU A 280 0.68 -4.61 -2.25
C LEU A 280 2.05 -3.92 -2.27
N MET A 281 3.13 -4.65 -2.57
CA MET A 281 4.48 -4.09 -2.71
C MET A 281 4.55 -3.11 -3.88
N ASP A 282 3.84 -3.39 -4.97
CA ASP A 282 3.75 -2.55 -6.17
C ASP A 282 2.69 -1.44 -6.08
N CYS A 283 1.93 -1.40 -4.99
CA CYS A 283 0.83 -0.46 -4.81
C CYS A 283 1.27 0.86 -4.16
N ASN A 284 0.35 1.83 -4.09
CA ASN A 284 0.59 3.07 -3.33
C ASN A 284 0.23 2.91 -1.84
N SER A 285 0.72 3.84 -1.01
CA SER A 285 0.48 3.85 0.44
C SER A 285 -1.02 3.87 0.80
N LYS A 286 -1.84 4.60 0.04
CA LYS A 286 -3.30 4.65 0.29
C LYS A 286 -3.95 3.27 0.18
N LYS A 287 -3.63 2.52 -0.87
CA LYS A 287 -4.17 1.16 -1.12
C LYS A 287 -3.68 0.17 -0.06
N ARG A 288 -2.40 0.24 0.33
CA ARG A 288 -1.86 -0.54 1.47
C ARG A 288 -2.63 -0.29 2.77
N ASN A 289 -2.93 0.97 3.08
CA ASN A 289 -3.69 1.33 4.27
C ASN A 289 -5.18 0.91 4.20
N GLU A 290 -5.79 0.89 3.01
CA GLU A 290 -7.15 0.36 2.82
C GLU A 290 -7.20 -1.15 3.01
N VAL A 291 -6.28 -1.91 2.41
CA VAL A 291 -6.21 -3.36 2.58
C VAL A 291 -5.85 -3.74 4.02
N GLY A 292 -4.92 -3.04 4.66
CA GLY A 292 -4.59 -3.27 6.07
C GLY A 292 -5.80 -3.12 7.00
N ARG A 293 -6.64 -2.09 6.81
CA ARG A 293 -7.91 -1.93 7.53
C ARG A 293 -8.87 -3.08 7.24
N PHE A 294 -9.03 -3.43 5.96
CA PHE A 294 -9.90 -4.52 5.55
C PHE A 294 -9.49 -5.86 6.20
N CYS A 295 -8.19 -6.17 6.29
CA CYS A 295 -7.72 -7.37 6.98
C CYS A 295 -8.16 -7.42 8.45
N VAL A 296 -8.07 -6.30 9.17
CA VAL A 296 -8.52 -6.20 10.57
C VAL A 296 -10.04 -6.33 10.67
N ASP A 297 -10.80 -5.72 9.77
CA ASP A 297 -12.27 -5.87 9.75
C ASP A 297 -12.69 -7.33 9.54
N MET A 298 -11.94 -8.09 8.73
CA MET A 298 -12.17 -9.53 8.55
C MET A 298 -11.76 -10.36 9.77
N LEU A 299 -10.76 -9.93 10.55
CA LEU A 299 -10.43 -10.55 11.86
C LEU A 299 -11.56 -10.31 12.87
N HIS A 300 -12.06 -9.08 12.97
CA HIS A 300 -13.19 -8.76 13.85
C HIS A 300 -14.46 -9.54 13.50
N LYS A 301 -14.69 -9.81 12.21
CA LYS A 301 -15.78 -10.67 11.73
C LYS A 301 -15.52 -12.17 11.92
N GLY A 302 -14.32 -12.58 12.36
CA GLY A 302 -13.93 -13.97 12.56
C GLY A 302 -13.78 -14.79 11.27
N ILE A 303 -13.67 -14.12 10.11
CA ILE A 303 -13.51 -14.78 8.81
C ILE A 303 -12.04 -15.13 8.59
N LEU A 304 -11.16 -14.19 8.92
CA LEU A 304 -9.74 -14.44 9.06
C LEU A 304 -9.44 -14.78 10.52
N THR A 305 -8.52 -15.71 10.72
CA THR A 305 -7.97 -16.02 12.05
C THR A 305 -6.60 -15.36 12.21
N GLU A 306 -6.17 -15.15 13.46
CA GLU A 306 -4.81 -14.67 13.76
C GLU A 306 -3.73 -15.56 13.11
N ASN A 307 -3.93 -16.88 13.14
CA ASN A 307 -3.02 -17.84 12.50
C ASN A 307 -2.94 -17.63 10.98
N ASN A 308 -3.99 -17.14 10.33
CA ASN A 308 -3.91 -16.89 8.88
C ASN A 308 -2.89 -15.80 8.55
N ILE A 309 -2.85 -14.74 9.36
CA ILE A 309 -1.91 -13.62 9.21
C ILE A 309 -0.50 -14.04 9.62
N ILE A 310 -0.36 -14.80 10.70
CA ILE A 310 0.95 -15.29 11.16
C ILE A 310 1.59 -16.15 10.07
N THR A 311 0.87 -17.18 9.59
CA THR A 311 1.39 -18.09 8.55
C THR A 311 1.66 -17.38 7.23
N SER A 312 0.84 -16.40 6.84
CA SER A 312 1.07 -15.65 5.59
C SER A 312 2.32 -14.79 5.69
N CYS A 313 2.53 -14.06 6.80
CA CYS A 313 3.74 -13.29 7.06
C CYS A 313 4.98 -14.20 7.14
N GLU A 314 4.92 -15.32 7.86
CA GLU A 314 6.03 -16.26 7.97
C GLU A 314 6.49 -16.80 6.61
N ASN A 315 5.55 -17.11 5.71
CA ASN A 315 5.89 -17.60 4.38
C ASN A 315 6.32 -16.47 3.43
N PHE A 316 5.74 -15.28 3.56
CA PHE A 316 6.14 -14.11 2.77
C PHE A 316 7.54 -13.63 3.13
N PHE A 317 7.87 -13.52 4.43
CA PHE A 317 9.18 -13.03 4.88
C PHE A 317 10.34 -13.96 4.51
N LYS A 318 10.09 -15.26 4.31
CA LYS A 318 11.10 -16.19 3.76
C LYS A 318 11.55 -15.81 2.36
N LEU A 319 10.70 -15.13 1.58
CA LEU A 319 10.99 -14.67 0.23
C LEU A 319 11.61 -13.26 0.21
N CYS A 320 11.65 -12.55 1.35
CA CYS A 320 12.22 -11.21 1.46
C CYS A 320 13.74 -11.27 1.71
N ASP A 321 14.48 -11.68 0.68
CA ASP A 321 15.95 -11.73 0.67
C ASP A 321 16.57 -10.39 0.21
N SER A 322 17.87 -10.42 -0.11
CA SER A 322 18.60 -9.24 -0.60
C SER A 322 18.10 -8.76 -1.96
N ASP A 323 17.65 -9.66 -2.81
CA ASP A 323 17.20 -9.35 -4.16
C ASP A 323 15.84 -8.65 -4.09
N TRP A 324 14.95 -9.15 -3.21
CA TRP A 324 13.70 -8.47 -2.90
C TRP A 324 13.91 -7.04 -2.38
N LEU A 325 14.91 -6.81 -1.52
CA LEU A 325 15.20 -5.46 -1.02
C LEU A 325 15.79 -4.55 -2.11
N SER A 326 16.47 -5.12 -3.10
CA SER A 326 16.95 -4.38 -4.28
C SER A 326 15.77 -3.87 -5.11
N ASP A 327 14.74 -4.70 -5.30
CA ASP A 327 13.52 -4.32 -6.01
C ASP A 327 12.65 -3.36 -5.18
N TYR A 328 12.63 -3.54 -3.86
CA TYR A 328 11.86 -2.73 -2.93
C TYR A 328 12.73 -2.14 -1.81
N PRO A 329 13.45 -1.03 -2.05
CA PRO A 329 14.34 -0.42 -1.06
C PRO A 329 13.65 -0.02 0.26
N GLN A 330 12.35 0.31 0.19
CA GLN A 330 11.51 0.64 1.34
C GLN A 330 10.51 -0.49 1.68
N GLY A 331 10.79 -1.73 1.25
CA GLY A 331 9.84 -2.83 1.35
C GLY A 331 9.35 -3.08 2.78
N TRP A 332 10.23 -3.02 3.77
CA TRP A 332 9.85 -3.17 5.19
C TRP A 332 8.90 -2.07 5.68
N LEU A 333 9.07 -0.82 5.20
CA LEU A 333 8.14 0.26 5.49
C LEU A 333 6.77 -0.01 4.85
N TYR A 334 6.74 -0.57 3.64
CA TYR A 334 5.49 -0.92 2.95
C TYR A 334 4.75 -2.04 3.70
N VAL A 335 5.47 -3.04 4.20
CA VAL A 335 4.91 -4.05 5.09
C VAL A 335 4.39 -3.41 6.38
N ALA A 336 5.14 -2.46 6.97
CA ALA A 336 4.73 -1.74 8.16
C ALA A 336 3.41 -0.96 7.96
N GLU A 337 3.22 -0.34 6.79
CA GLU A 337 2.00 0.38 6.38
C GLU A 337 0.76 -0.53 6.31
N ILE A 338 0.94 -1.83 6.17
CA ILE A 338 -0.15 -2.80 6.17
C ILE A 338 -0.39 -3.28 7.61
N LEU A 339 0.67 -3.77 8.27
CA LEU A 339 0.59 -4.43 9.58
C LEU A 339 0.29 -3.49 10.76
N HIS A 340 0.57 -2.18 10.66
CA HIS A 340 0.27 -1.24 11.77
C HIS A 340 -1.22 -1.20 12.13
N HIS A 341 -2.10 -1.58 11.20
CA HIS A 341 -3.54 -1.65 11.45
C HIS A 341 -3.93 -2.65 12.54
N LEU A 342 -3.11 -3.68 12.79
CA LEU A 342 -3.30 -4.63 13.88
C LEU A 342 -3.21 -3.98 15.26
N VAL A 343 -2.51 -2.85 15.38
CA VAL A 343 -2.26 -2.12 16.63
C VAL A 343 -3.06 -0.81 16.70
N ARG A 344 -3.39 -0.26 15.53
CA ARG A 344 -4.11 1.01 15.36
C ARG A 344 -5.50 1.00 16.01
N GLY A 345 -5.87 2.11 16.66
CA GLY A 345 -7.24 2.36 17.12
C GLY A 345 -7.66 1.39 18.22
N GLU A 346 -8.79 0.71 18.04
CA GLU A 346 -9.36 -0.27 18.99
C GLU A 346 -8.85 -1.71 18.78
N SER A 347 -7.99 -1.96 17.78
CA SER A 347 -7.49 -3.30 17.46
C SER A 347 -6.53 -3.84 18.52
N ASP A 348 -6.79 -5.02 19.08
CA ASP A 348 -5.96 -5.62 20.14
C ASP A 348 -4.99 -6.72 19.65
N TYR A 349 -4.75 -6.79 18.34
CA TYR A 349 -3.94 -7.84 17.69
C TYR A 349 -2.41 -7.59 17.77
N MET A 350 -1.95 -6.92 18.84
CA MET A 350 -0.52 -6.68 19.07
C MET A 350 0.24 -8.01 19.26
N THR A 351 -0.37 -9.00 19.92
CA THR A 351 0.21 -10.35 20.07
C THR A 351 0.37 -11.04 18.73
N THR A 352 -0.60 -10.89 17.84
CA THR A 352 -0.55 -11.42 16.47
C THR A 352 0.61 -10.79 15.69
N LEU A 353 0.77 -9.46 15.77
CA LEU A 353 1.89 -8.75 15.14
C LEU A 353 3.24 -9.30 15.60
N LEU A 354 3.44 -9.48 16.91
CA LEU A 354 4.70 -9.96 17.47
C LEU A 354 5.02 -11.39 17.04
N ARG A 355 4.00 -12.24 16.88
CA ARG A 355 4.16 -13.61 16.38
C ARG A 355 4.46 -13.64 14.88
N SER A 356 3.83 -12.77 14.08
CA SER A 356 4.09 -12.68 12.64
C SER A 356 5.54 -12.34 12.32
N VAL A 357 6.23 -11.58 13.18
CA VAL A 357 7.64 -11.20 12.98
C VAL A 357 8.65 -12.15 13.63
N GLU A 358 8.19 -13.22 14.30
CA GLU A 358 9.07 -14.16 14.99
C GLU A 358 10.04 -14.87 14.03
N SER A 359 9.61 -15.11 12.79
CA SER A 359 10.40 -15.72 11.72
C SER A 359 11.63 -14.90 11.29
N ILE A 360 11.60 -13.57 11.46
CA ILE A 360 12.68 -12.65 11.08
C ILE A 360 13.47 -12.10 12.28
N ARG A 361 13.27 -12.70 13.47
CA ARG A 361 13.87 -12.22 14.73
C ARG A 361 15.40 -12.18 14.72
N SER A 362 16.06 -13.06 13.96
CA SER A 362 17.52 -13.11 13.89
C SER A 362 18.14 -11.89 13.24
N ASP A 363 17.36 -11.14 12.47
CA ASP A 363 17.80 -9.91 11.85
C ASP A 363 17.22 -8.72 12.61
N ASP A 364 18.02 -7.66 12.79
CA ASP A 364 17.57 -6.40 13.38
C ASP A 364 16.26 -5.86 12.73
N ARG A 365 15.97 -6.33 11.51
CA ARG A 365 14.74 -6.14 10.71
C ARG A 365 13.44 -6.33 11.49
N ALA A 366 13.34 -7.34 12.37
CA ALA A 366 12.12 -7.56 13.14
C ALA A 366 11.81 -6.37 14.07
N ALA A 367 12.85 -5.85 14.72
CA ALA A 367 12.72 -4.69 15.58
C ALA A 367 12.40 -3.42 14.77
N GLU A 368 13.01 -3.24 13.60
CA GLU A 368 12.74 -2.10 12.71
C GLU A 368 11.29 -2.09 12.23
N LEU A 369 10.78 -3.24 11.76
CA LEU A 369 9.40 -3.37 11.29
C LEU A 369 8.38 -3.05 12.40
N VAL A 370 8.57 -3.62 13.59
CA VAL A 370 7.67 -3.36 14.73
C VAL A 370 7.75 -1.89 15.16
N ALA A 371 8.94 -1.30 15.16
CA ALA A 371 9.12 0.11 15.47
C ALA A 371 8.39 1.02 14.49
N ASP A 372 8.46 0.72 13.20
CA ASP A 372 7.76 1.47 12.15
C ASP A 372 6.24 1.28 12.27
N CYS A 373 5.75 0.08 12.58
CA CYS A 373 4.33 -0.15 12.88
C CYS A 373 3.83 0.71 14.04
N ILE A 374 4.58 0.77 15.16
CA ILE A 374 4.21 1.57 16.33
C ILE A 374 4.23 3.07 15.97
N LYS A 375 5.24 3.51 15.23
CA LYS A 375 5.39 4.90 14.78
C LYS A 375 4.21 5.33 13.90
N LEU A 376 3.80 4.50 12.94
CA LEU A 376 2.64 4.76 12.08
C LEU A 376 1.34 4.76 12.90
N SER A 377 1.22 3.86 13.88
CA SER A 377 0.03 3.77 14.75
C SER A 377 -0.18 5.01 15.62
N LYS A 378 0.89 5.74 15.96
CA LYS A 378 0.84 6.98 16.75
C LYS A 378 -0.02 8.08 16.11
N ALA A 379 -0.14 8.09 14.79
CA ALA A 379 -0.95 9.09 14.08
C ALA A 379 -2.47 8.94 14.31
N SER A 380 -2.92 7.73 14.68
CA SER A 380 -4.35 7.43 14.86
C SER A 380 -4.71 6.94 16.26
N THR A 381 -3.72 6.65 17.11
CA THR A 381 -3.90 6.06 18.43
C THR A 381 -3.14 6.90 19.44
N SER A 382 -3.81 7.26 20.55
CA SER A 382 -3.14 7.98 21.64
C SER A 382 -2.00 7.14 22.23
N VAL A 383 -0.92 7.81 22.66
CA VAL A 383 0.25 7.16 23.28
C VAL A 383 -0.16 6.31 24.49
N GLU A 384 -1.09 6.77 25.32
CA GLU A 384 -1.57 6.01 26.49
C GLU A 384 -2.19 4.66 26.14
N GLN A 385 -3.00 4.61 25.08
CA GLN A 385 -3.62 3.37 24.61
C GLN A 385 -2.57 2.41 24.05
N LEU A 386 -1.59 2.93 23.30
CA LEU A 386 -0.47 2.12 22.82
C LEU A 386 0.35 1.54 23.98
N VAL A 387 0.64 2.34 25.01
CA VAL A 387 1.35 1.86 26.21
C VAL A 387 0.57 0.75 26.91
N LYS A 388 -0.75 0.87 27.06
CA LYS A 388 -1.59 -0.20 27.65
C LYS A 388 -1.51 -1.49 26.83
N LYS A 389 -1.59 -1.41 25.50
CA LYS A 389 -1.48 -2.57 24.61
C LYS A 389 -0.12 -3.25 24.72
N ILE A 390 0.95 -2.47 24.75
CA ILE A 390 2.34 -2.94 24.91
C ILE A 390 2.54 -3.63 26.27
N GLN A 391 1.97 -3.06 27.34
CA GLN A 391 2.02 -3.64 28.67
C GLN A 391 1.23 -4.94 28.75
N ALA A 392 0.04 -5.00 28.13
CA ALA A 392 -0.81 -6.18 28.13
C ALA A 392 -0.14 -7.41 27.48
N CYS A 393 0.71 -7.22 26.47
CA CYS A 393 1.41 -8.32 25.80
C CYS A 393 2.81 -8.63 26.38
N GLY A 394 3.24 -7.94 27.45
CA GLY A 394 4.57 -8.16 28.05
C GLY A 394 5.71 -7.96 27.06
N PHE A 395 5.56 -6.95 26.20
CA PHE A 395 6.50 -6.62 25.14
C PHE A 395 7.84 -6.19 25.70
N MET A 396 8.93 -6.70 25.09
CA MET A 396 10.30 -6.30 25.41
C MET A 396 11.11 -6.27 24.13
N TRP A 397 11.84 -5.18 23.90
CA TRP A 397 12.75 -5.03 22.75
C TRP A 397 13.86 -6.08 22.72
N ASP A 398 14.29 -6.57 23.90
CA ASP A 398 15.24 -7.69 23.99
C ASP A 398 14.72 -8.98 23.32
N LYS A 399 13.39 -9.18 23.31
CA LYS A 399 12.76 -10.31 22.60
C LYS A 399 12.77 -10.15 21.07
N LEU A 400 13.11 -8.97 20.55
CA LEU A 400 13.21 -8.69 19.12
C LEU A 400 14.67 -8.48 18.67
N GLY A 401 15.65 -8.80 19.52
CA GLY A 401 17.08 -8.70 19.18
C GLY A 401 17.76 -7.40 19.61
N VAL A 402 17.00 -6.40 20.08
CA VAL A 402 17.57 -5.11 20.52
C VAL A 402 17.95 -5.20 22.00
N THR A 403 19.23 -5.48 22.25
CA THR A 403 19.78 -5.65 23.61
C THR A 403 19.83 -4.36 24.41
N GLY A 404 19.57 -4.46 25.72
CA GLY A 404 19.47 -3.37 26.71
C GLY A 404 20.37 -2.13 26.60
N SER A 405 21.62 -2.23 26.14
CA SER A 405 22.47 -1.04 25.95
C SER A 405 22.09 -0.18 24.74
N LYS A 406 21.49 -0.78 23.70
CA LYS A 406 21.08 -0.10 22.45
C LYS A 406 19.59 0.22 22.43
N THR A 407 18.79 -0.37 23.32
CA THR A 407 17.33 -0.22 23.37
C THR A 407 16.91 1.23 23.52
N TRP A 408 17.59 1.98 24.38
CA TRP A 408 17.31 3.40 24.57
C TRP A 408 17.58 4.19 23.29
N ASP A 409 18.78 4.07 22.72
CA ASP A 409 19.18 4.82 21.52
C ASP A 409 18.30 4.48 20.33
N PHE A 410 17.95 3.21 20.16
CA PHE A 410 17.04 2.72 19.13
C PHE A 410 15.64 3.35 19.24
N ALA A 411 15.06 3.32 20.44
CA ALA A 411 13.74 3.90 20.69
C ALA A 411 13.76 5.43 20.59
N TYR A 412 14.85 6.06 21.03
CA TYR A 412 15.05 7.50 20.97
C TYR A 412 15.15 7.99 19.53
N GLN A 413 15.98 7.35 18.69
CA GLN A 413 16.12 7.71 17.28
C GLN A 413 14.77 7.67 16.53
N ARG A 414 13.92 6.68 16.87
CA ARG A 414 12.60 6.48 16.25
C ARG A 414 11.44 7.22 16.93
N SER A 415 11.70 7.95 18.03
CA SER A 415 10.70 8.71 18.80
C SER A 415 9.58 7.84 19.39
N ILE A 416 9.95 6.66 19.89
CA ILE A 416 9.06 5.63 20.46
C ILE A 416 9.50 5.20 21.88
N GLU A 417 10.10 6.10 22.64
CA GLU A 417 10.64 5.84 23.99
C GLU A 417 9.57 5.36 24.98
N PHE A 418 8.32 5.76 24.77
CA PHE A 418 7.17 5.33 25.58
C PHE A 418 6.92 3.81 25.55
N THR A 419 7.50 3.10 24.56
CA THR A 419 7.43 1.63 24.45
C THR A 419 8.32 0.92 25.47
N ILE A 420 9.28 1.63 26.08
CA ILE A 420 10.14 1.09 27.13
C ILE A 420 9.35 1.00 28.44
N ILE A 421 9.40 -0.18 29.07
CA ILE A 421 8.65 -0.47 30.29
C ILE A 421 8.97 0.58 31.37
N GLY A 422 7.92 1.18 31.91
CA GLY A 422 8.01 2.11 33.04
C GLY A 422 8.36 3.56 32.68
N VAL A 423 8.87 3.84 31.47
CA VAL A 423 9.29 5.20 31.07
C VAL A 423 8.10 6.15 31.03
N HIS A 424 7.06 5.82 30.25
CA HIS A 424 5.87 6.67 30.14
C HIS A 424 5.19 6.88 31.51
N SER A 425 5.00 5.82 32.31
CA SER A 425 4.38 5.95 33.64
C SER A 425 5.17 6.83 34.59
N PHE A 426 6.50 6.74 34.57
CA PHE A 426 7.38 7.56 35.39
C PHE A 426 7.33 9.02 34.94
N GLU A 427 7.48 9.26 33.64
CA GLU A 427 7.50 10.60 33.05
C GLU A 427 6.15 11.31 33.16
N SER A 428 5.03 10.62 32.95
CA SER A 428 3.69 11.17 33.20
C SER A 428 3.49 11.56 34.67
N GLY A 429 3.93 10.72 35.60
CA GLY A 429 3.88 11.03 37.04
C GLY A 429 4.71 12.27 37.38
N LYS A 430 5.88 12.40 36.76
CA LYS A 430 6.76 13.57 36.90
C LYS A 430 6.17 14.84 36.28
N LEU A 431 5.52 14.76 35.12
CA LEU A 431 4.81 15.91 34.55
C LEU A 431 3.67 16.38 35.47
N ASN A 432 2.95 15.46 36.12
CA ASN A 432 1.92 15.82 37.09
C ASN A 432 2.52 16.50 38.33
N GLU A 433 3.64 16.00 38.86
CA GLU A 433 4.38 16.64 39.96
C GLU A 433 4.85 18.05 39.57
N LEU A 434 5.37 18.23 38.36
CA LEU A 434 5.75 19.53 37.83
C LEU A 434 4.56 20.49 37.75
N ASN A 435 3.41 20.01 37.26
CA ASN A 435 2.19 20.80 37.18
C ASN A 435 1.66 21.22 38.57
N GLU A 436 1.79 20.35 39.58
CA GLU A 436 1.47 20.73 40.97
C GLU A 436 2.42 21.77 41.55
N LEU A 437 3.73 21.64 41.26
CA LEU A 437 4.75 22.57 41.73
C LEU A 437 4.60 23.96 41.11
N THR A 438 4.11 24.06 39.87
CA THR A 438 3.90 25.33 39.16
C THR A 438 2.58 26.01 39.50
N THR A 439 1.54 25.24 39.86
CA THR A 439 0.22 25.77 40.25
C THR A 439 0.16 26.24 41.69
N LYS A 440 0.90 25.58 42.61
CA LYS A 440 1.08 26.02 44.00
C LYS A 440 2.21 27.06 44.06
N PRO A 441 2.18 28.05 44.98
CA PRO A 441 3.31 28.94 45.21
C PRO A 441 4.48 28.15 45.84
N SER A 442 5.25 27.47 45.01
CA SER A 442 6.46 26.74 45.40
C SER A 442 7.69 27.63 45.31
N SER A 443 8.68 27.39 46.18
CA SER A 443 9.96 28.07 46.09
C SER A 443 10.72 27.63 44.84
N PRO A 444 11.48 28.55 44.20
CA PRO A 444 12.28 28.23 43.01
C PRO A 444 13.33 27.13 43.26
N ASP A 445 13.81 27.02 44.51
CA ASP A 445 14.77 25.99 44.93
C ASP A 445 14.20 24.57 44.81
N LYS A 446 12.89 24.38 45.05
CA LYS A 446 12.24 23.07 44.91
C LYS A 446 12.21 22.63 43.45
N ILE A 447 11.98 23.57 42.54
CA ILE A 447 11.92 23.31 41.10
C ILE A 447 13.32 23.08 40.53
N SER A 448 14.32 23.83 41.01
CA SER A 448 15.73 23.57 40.71
C SER A 448 16.19 22.18 41.19
N SER A 449 15.85 21.80 42.43
CA SER A 449 16.14 20.46 42.97
C SER A 449 15.42 19.35 42.16
N TYR A 450 14.19 19.62 41.74
CA TYR A 450 13.42 18.71 40.91
C TYR A 450 14.09 18.48 39.54
N PHE A 451 14.48 19.55 38.84
CA PHE A 451 15.18 19.44 37.56
C PHE A 451 16.58 18.83 37.69
N ASN A 452 17.30 19.07 38.79
CA ASN A 452 18.58 18.42 39.06
C ASN A 452 18.45 16.89 39.24
N THR A 453 17.32 16.43 39.78
CA THR A 453 17.05 14.98 39.89
C THR A 453 16.79 14.35 38.52
N LEU A 454 16.20 15.12 37.59
CA LEU A 454 15.88 14.67 36.24
C LEU A 454 17.06 14.75 35.27
N SER A 455 17.98 15.70 35.47
CA SER A 455 19.13 15.93 34.57
C SER A 455 20.04 14.70 34.45
N GLN A 456 20.13 13.92 35.54
CA GLN A 456 20.94 12.69 35.68
C GLN A 456 20.39 11.48 34.90
N ARG A 457 19.18 11.56 34.35
CA ARG A 457 18.54 10.46 33.63
C ARG A 457 18.43 10.75 32.13
N ASN A 458 18.23 9.68 31.37
CA ASN A 458 17.78 9.80 30.00
C ASN A 458 16.28 10.11 30.00
N LEU A 459 15.89 11.17 29.30
CA LEU A 459 14.52 11.69 29.23
C LEU A 459 14.01 11.51 27.81
N SER A 460 12.74 11.14 27.64
CA SER A 460 12.14 11.00 26.33
C SER A 460 11.94 12.34 25.64
N LYS A 461 11.91 12.32 24.30
CA LYS A 461 11.55 13.49 23.49
C LYS A 461 10.21 14.07 23.88
N TRP A 462 9.22 13.19 24.09
CA TRP A 462 7.86 13.58 24.49
C TRP A 462 7.85 14.30 25.85
N PHE A 463 8.58 13.78 26.85
CA PHE A 463 8.64 14.41 28.16
C PHE A 463 9.21 15.82 28.08
N MET A 464 10.35 15.99 27.39
CA MET A 464 10.98 17.30 27.20
C MET A 464 10.06 18.29 26.47
N GLN A 465 9.41 17.84 25.40
CA GLN A 465 8.42 18.65 24.67
C GLN A 465 7.21 19.04 25.54
N SER A 466 6.83 18.21 26.51
CA SER A 466 5.66 18.43 27.37
C SER A 466 5.92 19.38 28.55
N ILE A 467 7.19 19.73 28.84
CA ILE A 467 7.54 20.65 29.93
C ILE A 467 7.07 22.08 29.63
N MET A 468 7.34 22.57 28.41
CA MET A 468 6.99 23.96 28.06
C MET A 468 5.49 24.25 28.10
N PRO A 469 4.59 23.40 27.57
CA PRO A 469 3.15 23.58 27.72
C PRO A 469 2.67 23.72 29.16
N ILE A 470 3.30 23.01 30.12
CA ILE A 470 2.96 23.10 31.55
C ILE A 470 3.43 24.42 32.12
N LEU A 471 4.66 24.84 31.82
CA LEU A 471 5.22 26.10 32.30
C LEU A 471 4.48 27.33 31.76
N LEU A 472 4.05 27.29 30.50
CA LEU A 472 3.24 28.33 29.87
C LEU A 472 1.81 28.41 30.42
N LYS A 473 1.30 27.35 31.06
CA LYS A 473 0.00 27.33 31.75
C LYS A 473 0.08 27.78 33.21
N SER A 474 1.29 28.05 33.73
CA SER A 474 1.44 28.50 35.13
C SER A 474 0.74 29.86 35.35
N PRO A 475 0.10 30.06 36.52
CA PRO A 475 -0.76 31.23 36.78
C PRO A 475 0.00 32.55 36.90
N ASP A 476 1.32 32.50 37.07
CA ASP A 476 2.18 33.67 37.29
C ASP A 476 3.29 33.69 36.23
N GLN A 477 3.07 34.55 35.23
CA GLN A 477 3.93 34.75 34.06
C GLN A 477 4.75 36.05 34.18
N SER A 478 5.08 36.47 35.41
CA SER A 478 5.96 37.62 35.63
C SER A 478 7.39 37.35 35.14
N LYS A 479 8.06 38.37 34.57
CA LYS A 479 9.41 38.23 34.00
C LYS A 479 10.43 37.66 35.00
N THR A 480 10.33 38.03 36.28
CA THR A 480 11.19 37.51 37.36
C THR A 480 11.01 36.01 37.59
N LYS A 481 9.78 35.52 37.49
CA LYS A 481 9.48 34.09 37.67
C LYS A 481 9.82 33.27 36.44
N ILE A 482 9.58 33.81 35.24
CA ILE A 482 10.06 33.24 33.98
C ILE A 482 11.58 33.08 34.04
N ASP A 483 12.31 34.14 34.40
CA ASP A 483 13.78 34.08 34.54
C ASP A 483 14.23 33.01 35.54
N SER A 484 13.53 32.88 36.67
CA SER A 484 13.82 31.84 37.66
C SER A 484 13.58 30.42 37.13
N PHE A 485 12.50 30.20 36.39
CA PHE A 485 12.22 28.92 35.74
C PHE A 485 13.21 28.61 34.62
N VAL A 486 13.57 29.60 33.81
CA VAL A 486 14.57 29.48 32.76
C VAL A 486 15.92 29.06 33.34
N MET A 487 16.37 29.69 34.42
CA MET A 487 17.60 29.27 35.11
C MET A 487 17.51 27.83 35.65
N SER A 488 16.35 27.44 36.17
CA SER A 488 16.12 26.07 36.66
C SER A 488 16.08 25.05 35.50
N LEU A 489 15.52 25.42 34.35
CA LEU A 489 15.56 24.63 33.11
C LEU A 489 16.97 24.47 32.57
N GLY A 490 17.85 25.45 32.77
CA GLY A 490 19.27 25.34 32.43
C GLY A 490 19.94 24.11 33.04
N ILE A 491 19.55 23.72 34.26
CA ILE A 491 20.04 22.51 34.94
C ILE A 491 19.59 21.23 34.21
N LEU A 492 18.38 21.24 33.65
CA LEU A 492 17.84 20.10 32.91
C LEU A 492 18.46 19.95 31.53
N VAL A 493 18.62 21.08 30.83
CA VAL A 493 19.13 21.16 29.46
C VAL A 493 20.62 20.86 29.42
N ASP A 494 21.39 21.34 30.40
CA ASP A 494 22.81 21.06 30.58
C ASP A 494 23.65 21.31 29.30
N HIS A 495 23.26 22.32 28.51
CA HIS A 495 23.85 22.68 27.21
C HIS A 495 23.94 21.52 26.19
N LYS A 496 23.07 20.51 26.32
CA LYS A 496 22.99 19.42 25.35
C LYS A 496 22.10 19.84 24.17
N PRO A 497 22.61 19.84 22.93
CA PRO A 497 21.87 20.36 21.77
C PRO A 497 20.54 19.62 21.54
N ASP A 498 20.50 18.31 21.77
CA ASP A 498 19.28 17.51 21.64
C ASP A 498 18.20 17.95 22.64
N ARG A 499 18.59 18.23 23.89
CA ARG A 499 17.66 18.68 24.94
C ARG A 499 17.16 20.09 24.65
N GLU A 500 18.04 20.99 24.20
CA GLU A 500 17.68 22.34 23.77
C GLU A 500 16.62 22.29 22.65
N LEU A 501 16.85 21.47 21.63
CA LEU A 501 15.93 21.30 20.51
C LEU A 501 14.56 20.77 20.97
N HIS A 502 14.52 19.76 21.83
CA HIS A 502 13.25 19.19 22.29
C HIS A 502 12.45 20.12 23.20
N ILE A 503 13.12 20.93 24.03
CA ILE A 503 12.48 22.01 24.79
C ILE A 503 11.90 23.06 23.84
N LEU A 504 12.64 23.45 22.79
CA LEU A 504 12.17 24.37 21.77
C LEU A 504 10.94 23.82 21.01
N SER A 505 10.96 22.54 20.63
CA SER A 505 9.81 21.87 20.00
C SER A 505 8.56 21.92 20.87
N GLY A 506 8.68 21.99 22.20
CA GLY A 506 7.55 22.12 23.12
C GLY A 506 6.74 23.42 22.94
N PHE A 507 7.33 24.49 22.39
CA PHE A 507 6.61 25.73 22.09
C PHE A 507 5.64 25.61 20.91
N GLN A 508 5.79 24.58 20.07
CA GLN A 508 4.92 24.31 18.94
C GLN A 508 3.62 23.58 19.33
N ASP A 509 3.50 23.15 20.60
CA ASP A 509 2.29 22.47 21.07
C ASP A 509 1.07 23.41 20.95
N PRO A 510 0.01 23.02 20.21
CA PRO A 510 -1.18 23.83 20.02
C PRO A 510 -1.96 24.10 21.30
N SER A 511 -1.72 23.32 22.37
CA SER A 511 -2.33 23.52 23.69
C SER A 511 -1.63 24.59 24.54
N SER A 512 -0.52 25.17 24.06
CA SER A 512 0.26 26.19 24.76
C SER A 512 -0.30 27.60 24.60
N ASN A 513 -0.15 28.43 25.63
CA ASN A 513 -0.54 29.84 25.56
C ASN A 513 0.51 30.65 24.77
N GLN A 514 0.20 30.90 23.49
CA GLN A 514 1.10 31.56 22.54
C GLN A 514 1.48 33.01 22.92
N VAL A 515 0.74 33.64 23.84
CA VAL A 515 0.97 35.04 24.25
C VAL A 515 2.31 35.20 24.99
N PHE A 516 2.71 34.21 25.80
CA PHE A 516 3.91 34.30 26.64
C PHE A 516 5.15 33.68 26.00
N VAL A 517 4.99 33.02 24.85
CA VAL A 517 6.09 32.32 24.14
C VAL A 517 7.24 33.28 23.82
N GLY A 518 6.94 34.52 23.41
CA GLY A 518 7.96 35.53 23.16
C GLY A 518 8.80 35.87 24.39
N SER A 519 8.16 36.13 25.53
CA SER A 519 8.87 36.46 26.78
C SER A 519 9.74 35.31 27.30
N TRP A 520 9.27 34.07 27.14
CA TRP A 520 10.04 32.88 27.49
C TRP A 520 11.24 32.67 26.56
N LEU A 521 11.05 32.77 25.24
CA LEU A 521 12.13 32.62 24.27
C LEU A 521 13.21 33.71 24.44
N THR A 522 12.82 34.97 24.66
CA THR A 522 13.77 36.04 24.97
C THR A 522 14.56 35.73 26.23
N SER A 523 13.90 35.30 27.32
CA SER A 523 14.59 34.95 28.57
C SER A 523 15.53 33.75 28.41
N LEU A 524 15.13 32.70 27.67
CA LEU A 524 15.96 31.53 27.37
C LEU A 524 17.26 31.91 26.65
N VAL A 525 17.20 32.87 25.74
CA VAL A 525 18.37 33.39 25.01
C VAL A 525 19.19 34.36 25.86
N GLU A 526 18.55 35.31 26.55
CA GLU A 526 19.23 36.27 27.46
C GLU A 526 20.03 35.55 28.55
N LYS A 527 19.49 34.47 29.11
CA LYS A 527 20.13 33.65 30.16
C LYS A 527 21.07 32.57 29.59
N LYS A 528 21.26 32.51 28.26
CA LYS A 528 22.11 31.53 27.57
C LYS A 528 21.77 30.07 27.87
N VAL A 529 20.49 29.78 28.12
CA VAL A 529 20.02 28.40 28.34
C VAL A 529 19.88 27.65 27.02
N ILE A 530 19.69 28.38 25.92
CA ILE A 530 19.58 27.83 24.57
C ILE A 530 20.65 28.46 23.68
N SER A 531 21.32 27.64 22.87
CA SER A 531 22.32 28.07 21.90
C SER A 531 21.69 28.61 20.61
N ALA A 532 22.43 29.48 19.91
CA ALA A 532 22.03 29.94 18.58
C ALA A 532 21.95 28.78 17.55
N ASP A 533 22.76 27.74 17.74
CA ASP A 533 22.71 26.55 16.88
C ASP A 533 21.42 25.75 17.09
N ALA A 534 20.97 25.57 18.34
CA ALA A 534 19.69 24.91 18.61
C ALA A 534 18.49 25.67 18.02
N LEU A 535 18.51 27.01 18.04
CA LEU A 535 17.49 27.83 17.36
C LEU A 535 17.52 27.64 15.84
N SER A 536 18.71 27.58 15.24
CA SER A 536 18.89 27.31 13.81
C SER A 536 18.39 25.92 13.43
N GLN A 537 18.70 24.90 14.23
CA GLN A 537 18.22 23.54 14.05
C GLN A 537 16.70 23.44 14.22
N TRP A 538 16.13 24.16 15.18
CA TRP A 538 14.68 24.24 15.36
C TRP A 538 13.99 24.85 14.14
N LYS A 539 14.54 25.92 13.58
CA LYS A 539 14.05 26.53 12.33
C LYS A 539 14.17 25.58 11.13
N LYS A 540 15.24 24.78 11.05
CA LYS A 540 15.40 23.76 9.99
C LYS A 540 14.43 22.59 10.13
N SER A 541 14.01 22.27 11.36
CA SER A 541 13.04 21.20 11.65
C SER A 541 11.57 21.60 11.39
N ASP A 542 11.32 22.85 10.97
CA ASP A 542 9.98 23.39 10.73
C ASP A 542 9.41 22.93 9.38
N ASN A 543 8.59 21.89 9.41
CA ASN A 543 7.89 21.41 8.21
C ASN A 543 6.61 22.22 7.89
N ASP A 544 6.02 22.89 8.88
CA ASP A 544 4.70 23.53 8.76
C ASP A 544 4.74 25.08 8.73
N GLY A 545 5.94 25.67 8.75
CA GLY A 545 6.14 27.13 8.78
C GLY A 545 5.71 27.79 10.09
N SER A 546 5.50 27.00 11.14
CA SER A 546 5.02 27.42 12.46
C SER A 546 6.13 28.11 13.27
N VAL A 547 7.34 27.55 13.25
CA VAL A 547 8.53 28.09 13.93
C VAL A 547 8.92 29.41 13.30
N ALA A 548 8.90 29.50 11.97
CA ALA A 548 9.21 30.72 11.24
C ALA A 548 8.28 31.87 11.64
N LYS A 549 6.98 31.60 11.83
CA LYS A 549 6.01 32.59 12.31
C LYS A 549 6.29 33.03 13.74
N ILE A 550 6.55 32.09 14.66
CA ILE A 550 6.88 32.39 16.07
C ILE A 550 8.13 33.27 16.15
N LEU A 551 9.21 32.90 15.45
CA LEU A 551 10.46 33.67 15.45
C LEU A 551 10.31 35.04 14.78
N SER A 552 9.53 35.14 13.68
CA SER A 552 9.30 36.42 13.00
C SER A 552 8.56 37.46 13.84
N GLY A 553 7.73 36.98 14.78
CA GLY A 553 6.96 37.78 15.73
C GLY A 553 7.78 38.32 16.90
N ILE A 554 9.03 37.89 17.07
CA ILE A 554 9.91 38.30 18.18
C ILE A 554 11.07 39.13 17.60
N PRO A 555 11.03 40.47 17.70
CA PRO A 555 12.03 41.34 17.08
C PRO A 555 13.47 41.07 17.56
N GLU A 556 13.61 40.65 18.81
CA GLU A 556 14.88 40.40 19.50
C GLU A 556 15.61 39.14 18.99
N LEU A 557 14.87 38.21 18.37
CA LEU A 557 15.39 36.93 17.85
C LEU A 557 15.49 36.91 16.33
N ARG A 558 15.21 38.03 15.66
CA ARG A 558 15.16 38.11 14.19
C ARG A 558 16.55 38.06 13.52
N ASN A 559 17.60 38.30 14.29
CA ASN A 559 19.00 38.37 13.84
C ASN A 559 19.90 37.24 14.39
N LEU A 560 19.33 36.30 15.15
CA LEU A 560 19.94 35.06 15.60
C LEU A 560 19.44 33.91 14.72
#